data_AF-A0A319DRU7-F1
#
_entry.id   AF-A0A319DRU7-F1
#
_cell.length_a   1.000
_cell.length_b   1.000
_cell.length_c   1.000
_cell.angle_alpha   90.00
_cell.angle_beta   90.00
_cell.angle_gamma   90.00
#
_symmetry.space_group_name_H-M   'P 1'
#
loop_
_entity.id
_entity.type
_entity.pdbx_description
1 polymer ?
#
loop_
_entity_poly.entity_id
_entity_poly.type
_entity_poly.pdbx_seq_one_letter_code
_entity_poly.pdbx_strand_id
1 'polypeptide(L)'
;MVPPSDIAMMIMDYFDPGDAKNFFAVCPRWKQAIPARYWRQRSIKALGVEEDILPDENSLNWGEFYCQIEDEYHSVMSGLRNRARILSYLRTVRDDFLKSLTMEEGLD
;
A
#
# COMPACT_ATOMS: atom_id res chain seq x y z
N MET A 1 -26.54 3.70 -7.87
CA MET A 1 -25.92 4.90 -8.48
C MET A 1 -24.51 4.53 -8.92
N VAL A 2 -24.09 4.95 -10.12
CA VAL A 2 -22.69 4.80 -10.57
C VAL A 2 -22.07 6.20 -10.46
N PRO A 3 -21.01 6.39 -9.67
CA PRO A 3 -20.36 7.69 -9.54
C PRO A 3 -19.57 8.02 -10.82
N PRO A 4 -19.24 9.30 -11.06
CA PRO A 4 -18.16 9.65 -11.98
C PRO A 4 -16.86 8.93 -11.59
N SER A 5 -16.10 8.47 -12.59
CA SER A 5 -14.83 7.74 -12.38
C SER A 5 -13.87 8.51 -11.49
N ASP A 6 -13.77 9.82 -11.70
CA ASP A 6 -12.79 10.67 -11.02
C ASP A 6 -13.10 10.78 -9.53
N ILE A 7 -14.38 10.84 -9.17
CA ILE A 7 -14.82 10.83 -7.77
C ILE A 7 -14.54 9.48 -7.12
N ALA A 8 -14.80 8.39 -7.83
CA ALA A 8 -14.50 7.05 -7.34
C ALA A 8 -12.98 6.86 -7.11
N MET A 9 -12.15 7.33 -8.03
CA MET A 9 -10.69 7.29 -7.91
C MET A 9 -10.17 8.18 -6.77
N MET A 10 -10.70 9.41 -6.63
CA MET A 10 -10.35 10.29 -5.51
C MET A 10 -10.65 9.66 -4.16
N ILE A 11 -11.82 9.03 -4.01
CA ILE A 11 -12.17 8.33 -2.76
C ILE A 11 -11.26 7.11 -2.55
N MET A 12 -11.01 6.35 -3.61
CA MET A 12 -10.10 5.21 -3.59
C MET A 12 -8.67 5.59 -3.19
N ASP A 13 -8.25 6.82 -3.45
CA ASP A 13 -6.91 7.26 -3.05
C ASP A 13 -6.71 7.27 -1.54
N TYR A 14 -7.79 7.41 -0.77
CA TYR A 14 -7.80 7.37 0.70
C TYR A 14 -7.96 5.96 1.28
N PHE A 15 -8.23 4.94 0.45
CA PHE A 15 -8.48 3.58 0.92
C PHE A 15 -7.24 2.71 0.87
N ASP A 16 -6.96 2.01 1.97
CA ASP A 16 -6.12 0.82 1.92
C ASP A 16 -6.88 -0.34 1.23
N PRO A 17 -6.19 -1.41 0.78
CA PRO A 17 -6.83 -2.53 0.09
C PRO A 17 -8.05 -3.13 0.80
N GLY A 18 -8.03 -3.18 2.14
CA GLY A 18 -9.16 -3.67 2.94
C GLY A 18 -10.35 -2.73 3.03
N ASP A 19 -10.09 -1.43 3.15
CA ASP A 19 -11.16 -0.42 3.12
C ASP A 19 -11.88 -0.46 1.77
N ALA A 20 -11.13 -0.62 0.68
CA ALA A 20 -11.69 -0.79 -0.66
C ALA A 20 -12.57 -2.05 -0.73
N LYS A 21 -12.10 -3.20 -0.25
CA LYS A 21 -12.89 -4.45 -0.21
C LYS A 21 -14.21 -4.27 0.53
N ASN A 22 -14.18 -3.69 1.73
CA ASN A 22 -15.37 -3.42 2.53
C ASN A 22 -16.32 -2.43 1.84
N PHE A 23 -15.77 -1.36 1.25
CA PHE A 23 -16.54 -0.37 0.53
C PHE A 23 -17.29 -0.98 -0.66
N PHE A 24 -16.63 -1.80 -1.48
CA PHE A 24 -17.29 -2.41 -2.65
C PHE A 24 -18.24 -3.56 -2.29
N ALA A 25 -18.12 -4.15 -1.11
CA ALA A 25 -19.14 -5.08 -0.61
C ALA A 25 -20.50 -4.35 -0.42
N VAL A 26 -20.47 -3.10 0.04
CA VAL A 26 -21.67 -2.26 0.22
C VAL A 26 -22.06 -1.53 -1.07
N CYS A 27 -21.07 -1.09 -1.84
CA CYS A 27 -21.23 -0.26 -3.03
C CYS A 27 -20.67 -0.93 -4.30
N PRO A 28 -21.15 -2.12 -4.72
CA PRO A 28 -20.51 -2.91 -5.77
C PRO A 28 -20.46 -2.23 -7.14
N ARG A 29 -21.46 -1.37 -7.44
CA ARG A 29 -21.53 -0.63 -8.71
C ARG A 29 -20.44 0.43 -8.86
N TRP A 30 -19.81 0.85 -7.76
CA TRP A 30 -18.72 1.82 -7.81
C TRP A 30 -17.44 1.20 -8.36
N LYS A 31 -17.26 -0.12 -8.16
CA LYS A 31 -16.11 -0.86 -8.69
C LYS A 31 -16.02 -0.76 -10.21
N GLN A 32 -17.18 -0.75 -10.87
CA GLN A 32 -17.33 -0.69 -12.32
C GLN A 32 -16.99 0.70 -12.90
N ALA A 33 -17.02 1.75 -12.07
CA ALA A 33 -16.69 3.11 -12.51
C ALA A 33 -15.17 3.35 -12.59
N ILE A 34 -14.37 2.44 -12.06
CA ILE A 34 -12.92 2.61 -11.92
C ILE A 34 -12.21 1.89 -13.07
N PRO A 35 -11.35 2.59 -13.84
CA PRO A 35 -10.61 1.99 -14.96
C PRO A 35 -9.65 0.90 -14.51
N ALA A 36 -9.47 -0.14 -15.35
CA ALA A 36 -8.52 -1.22 -15.10
C ALA A 36 -7.09 -0.71 -14.89
N ARG A 37 -6.68 0.32 -15.66
CA ARG A 37 -5.38 1.00 -15.50
C ARG A 37 -5.15 1.52 -14.09
N TYR A 38 -6.17 2.15 -13.50
CA TYR A 38 -6.09 2.71 -12.16
C TYR A 38 -5.97 1.60 -11.12
N TRP A 39 -6.76 0.53 -11.27
CA TRP A 39 -6.65 -0.66 -10.43
C TRP A 39 -5.24 -1.27 -10.48
N ARG A 40 -4.68 -1.42 -11.67
CA ARG A 40 -3.31 -1.93 -11.86
C ARG A 40 -2.28 -1.07 -11.15
N GLN A 41 -2.33 0.25 -11.30
CA GLN A 41 -1.42 1.17 -10.61
C GLN A 41 -1.53 1.07 -9.09
N ARG A 42 -2.76 0.97 -8.57
CA ARG A 42 -3.00 0.78 -7.14
C ARG A 42 -2.44 -0.56 -6.66
N SER A 43 -2.60 -1.64 -7.43
CA SER A 43 -2.01 -2.94 -7.14
C SER A 43 -0.49 -2.90 -7.11
N ILE A 44 0.16 -2.31 -8.11
CA ILE A 44 1.63 -2.13 -8.13
C ILE A 44 2.10 -1.42 -6.85
N LYS A 45 1.44 -0.32 -6.50
CA LYS A 45 1.75 0.45 -5.30
C LYS A 45 1.52 -0.35 -4.01
N ALA A 46 0.46 -1.14 -3.93
CA ALA A 46 0.14 -1.96 -2.77
C ALA A 46 1.13 -3.12 -2.57
N LEU A 47 1.60 -3.73 -3.67
CA LEU A 47 2.57 -4.82 -3.65
C LEU A 47 4.03 -4.32 -3.49
N GLY A 48 4.31 -3.06 -3.83
CA GLY A 48 5.66 -2.50 -3.80
C GLY A 48 6.61 -3.09 -4.85
N VAL A 49 6.06 -3.53 -5.99
CA VAL A 49 6.80 -4.16 -7.10
C VAL A 49 7.03 -3.17 -8.24
N GLU A 50 7.99 -3.47 -9.12
CA GLU A 50 8.19 -2.72 -10.36
C GLU A 50 7.08 -3.01 -11.38
N GLU A 51 6.80 -2.05 -12.26
CA GLU A 51 5.64 -2.07 -13.17
C GLU A 51 5.73 -3.14 -14.26
N ASP A 52 6.94 -3.56 -14.63
CA ASP A 52 7.24 -4.57 -15.64
C ASP A 52 7.03 -6.02 -15.16
N ILE A 53 7.00 -6.22 -13.84
CA ILE A 53 6.77 -7.54 -13.23
C ILE A 53 5.31 -7.97 -13.36
N LEU A 54 4.39 -7.00 -13.37
CA LEU A 54 2.96 -7.28 -13.37
C LEU A 54 2.38 -7.38 -14.79
N PRO A 55 1.42 -8.29 -15.02
CA PRO A 55 0.70 -8.42 -16.28
C PRO A 55 0.11 -7.08 -16.78
N ASP A 56 -0.29 -6.99 -18.05
CA ASP A 56 -0.87 -5.77 -18.61
C ASP A 56 -2.26 -5.42 -18.02
N GLU A 57 -2.77 -4.22 -18.28
CA GLU A 57 -4.04 -3.73 -17.75
C GLU A 57 -5.29 -4.54 -18.17
N ASN A 58 -5.22 -5.31 -19.26
CA ASN A 58 -6.33 -6.08 -19.81
C ASN A 58 -6.23 -7.59 -19.53
N SER A 59 -5.07 -8.05 -19.10
CA SER A 59 -4.76 -9.46 -18.84
C SER A 59 -5.40 -10.03 -17.58
N LEU A 60 -5.90 -9.17 -16.68
CA LEU A 60 -6.42 -9.56 -15.38
C LEU A 60 -7.54 -8.63 -14.89
N ASN A 61 -8.47 -9.15 -14.10
CA ASN A 61 -9.41 -8.35 -13.33
C ASN A 61 -8.70 -7.66 -12.15
N TRP A 62 -8.01 -6.56 -12.45
CA TRP A 62 -7.22 -5.81 -11.48
C TRP A 62 -7.99 -5.35 -10.24
N GLY A 63 -9.30 -5.07 -10.38
CA GLY A 63 -10.13 -4.69 -9.24
C GLY A 63 -10.44 -5.86 -8.29
N GLU A 64 -10.54 -7.09 -8.78
CA GLU A 64 -10.63 -8.28 -7.92
C GLU A 64 -9.30 -8.58 -7.25
N PHE A 65 -8.22 -8.57 -8.03
CA PHE A 65 -6.88 -8.79 -7.53
C PHE A 65 -6.52 -7.79 -6.42
N TYR A 66 -6.75 -6.49 -6.62
CA TYR A 66 -6.48 -5.47 -5.60
C TYR A 66 -7.21 -5.74 -4.28
N CYS A 67 -8.49 -6.14 -4.32
CA CYS A 67 -9.25 -6.46 -3.10
C CYS A 67 -8.79 -7.76 -2.42
N GLN A 68 -8.16 -8.67 -3.16
CA GLN A 68 -7.61 -9.92 -2.63
C GLN A 68 -6.19 -9.75 -2.08
N ILE A 69 -5.47 -8.68 -2.47
CA ILE A 69 -4.14 -8.37 -1.93
C ILE A 69 -4.18 -8.44 -0.41
N GLU A 70 -5.20 -7.88 0.25
CA GLU A 70 -5.29 -7.90 1.71
C GLU A 70 -5.34 -9.31 2.32
N ASP A 71 -6.12 -10.23 1.73
CA ASP A 71 -6.32 -11.59 2.26
C ASP A 71 -5.01 -12.42 2.23
N GLU A 72 -4.18 -12.23 1.20
CA GLU A 72 -2.85 -12.87 1.08
C GLU A 72 -1.73 -12.05 1.75
N TYR A 73 -1.80 -10.72 1.71
CA TYR A 73 -0.78 -9.83 2.26
C TYR A 73 -0.82 -9.73 3.78
N HIS A 74 -1.98 -9.81 4.45
CA HIS A 74 -1.99 -9.67 5.91
C HIS A 74 -1.24 -10.79 6.64
N SER A 75 -1.15 -11.98 6.04
CA SER A 75 -0.38 -13.11 6.58
C SER A 75 1.14 -12.91 6.46
N VAL A 76 1.64 -12.46 5.30
CA VAL A 76 3.08 -12.40 5.00
C VAL A 76 3.68 -11.01 5.24
N MET A 77 2.94 -9.94 4.92
CA MET A 77 3.40 -8.57 5.07
C MET A 77 3.22 -7.98 6.48
N SER A 78 2.38 -8.54 7.35
CA SER A 78 2.44 -8.16 8.77
C SER A 78 3.84 -8.42 9.34
N GLY A 79 4.47 -9.53 8.94
CA GLY A 79 5.87 -9.84 9.23
C GLY A 79 6.86 -8.86 8.60
N LEU A 80 6.73 -8.57 7.30
CA LEU A 80 7.67 -7.68 6.59
C LEU A 80 7.54 -6.21 6.99
N ARG A 81 6.31 -5.71 7.22
CA ARG A 81 6.02 -4.34 7.69
C ARG A 81 6.46 -4.17 9.15
N ASN A 82 6.26 -5.17 10.00
CA ASN A 82 6.86 -5.19 11.34
C ASN A 82 8.39 -5.19 11.26
N ARG A 83 8.99 -6.01 10.39
CA ARG A 83 10.43 -6.02 10.19
C ARG A 83 10.96 -4.66 9.74
N ALA A 84 10.31 -4.01 8.78
CA ALA A 84 10.68 -2.67 8.31
C ALA A 84 10.57 -1.62 9.44
N ARG A 85 9.50 -1.66 10.23
CA ARG A 85 9.32 -0.79 11.41
C ARG A 85 10.40 -1.01 12.47
N ILE A 86 10.67 -2.26 12.83
CA ILE A 86 11.73 -2.62 13.79
C ILE A 86 13.08 -2.14 13.30
N LEU A 87 13.43 -2.38 12.03
CA LEU A 87 14.69 -1.94 11.45
C LEU A 87 14.82 -0.41 11.41
N SER A 88 13.74 0.30 11.10
CA SER A 88 13.72 1.76 11.14
C SER A 88 13.97 2.27 12.56
N TYR A 89 13.29 1.70 13.55
CA TYR A 89 13.45 2.08 14.95
C TYR A 89 14.87 1.81 15.46
N LEU A 90 15.44 0.65 15.14
CA LEU A 90 16.82 0.31 15.50
C LEU A 90 17.85 1.26 14.87
N ARG A 91 17.61 1.74 13.64
CA ARG A 91 18.47 2.75 13.01
C ARG A 91 18.39 4.08 13.76
N THR A 92 17.19 4.54 14.12
CA THR A 92 17.02 5.75 14.92
C THR A 92 17.75 5.64 16.26
N VAL A 93 17.56 4.54 16.99
CA VAL A 93 18.24 4.31 18.28
C VAL A 93 19.76 4.30 18.12
N ARG A 94 20.28 3.64 17.07
CA ARG A 94 21.72 3.65 16.77
C ARG A 94 22.21 5.06 16.52
N ASP A 95 21.50 5.85 15.72
CA ASP A 95 21.91 7.20 15.35
C ASP A 95 21.90 8.14 16.57
N ASP A 96 20.92 7.98 17.46
CA ASP A 96 20.84 8.74 18.70
C ASP A 96 21.97 8.36 19.67
N PHE A 97 22.31 7.07 19.77
CA PHE A 97 23.45 6.60 20.57
C PHE A 97 24.80 7.10 20.04
N LEU A 98 24.99 7.09 18.71
CA LEU A 98 26.21 7.63 18.10
C LEU A 98 26.33 9.14 18.33
N LYS A 99 25.22 9.88 18.25
CA LYS A 99 25.20 11.31 18.57
C LYS A 99 25.57 11.58 20.02
N SER A 100 25.08 10.80 20.98
CA SER A 100 25.41 10.99 22.39
C SER A 100 26.90 10.77 22.66
N LEU A 101 27.54 9.79 22.01
CA LEU A 101 28.98 9.57 22.13
C LEU A 101 29.80 10.73 21.55
N THR A 102 29.40 11.29 20.40
CA THR A 102 30.10 12.44 19.81
C THR A 102 29.91 13.74 20.59
N MET A 103 28.86 13.86 21.41
CA MET A 103 28.67 15.01 22.30
C MET A 103 29.52 14.92 23.57
N GLU A 104 29.90 13.72 24.02
CA GLU A 104 30.81 13.53 25.16
C GLU A 104 32.28 13.79 24.79
N GLU A 105 32.69 13.58 23.54
CA GLU A 105 34.07 13.83 23.07
C GLU A 105 34.37 15.32 22.74
N GLY A 106 33.37 16.21 22.79
CA GLY A 106 33.50 17.64 22.47
C GLY A 106 33.59 18.58 23.67
N LEU A 107 33.79 18.05 24.88
CA LEU A 107 33.80 18.79 26.15
C LEU A 107 35.18 18.80 26.86
N ASP A 108 36.25 18.38 26.20
CA ASP A 108 37.64 18.56 26.66
C ASP A 108 38.32 19.81 26.07
#